data_AF-A0A3D2BPU6-F1
#
_entry.id   AF-A0A3D2BPU6-F1
#
_cell.length_a   1.000
_cell.length_b   1.000
_cell.length_c   1.000
_cell.angle_alpha   90.00
_cell.angle_beta   90.00
_cell.angle_gamma   90.00
#
_symmetry.space_group_name_H-M   'P 1'
#
loop_
_entity.id
_entity.type
_entity.pdbx_description
1 polymer ?
#
loop_
_entity_poly.entity_id
_entity_poly.type
_entity_poly.pdbx_seq_one_letter_code
_entity_poly.pdbx_strand_id
1 'polypeptide(L)'
;MESRPDLHIITPETDHTAHYIWGLARNFWLNNDELNDQIYEATQHTFSEDRVLLELQDQGMQIEGIPQLPQLPVKLDKAPVQGLKLLDAM
;
A
#
# COMPACT_ATOMS: atom_id res chain seq x y z
N MET A 1 9.30 -24.73 -1.12
CA MET A 1 8.26 -23.96 -0.43
C MET A 1 7.60 -23.10 -1.48
N GLU A 2 6.30 -23.26 -1.69
CA GLU A 2 5.53 -22.40 -2.58
C GLU A 2 5.47 -21.00 -1.96
N SER A 3 5.75 -19.97 -2.75
CA SER A 3 5.78 -18.58 -2.29
C SER A 3 5.35 -17.63 -3.39
N ARG A 4 4.68 -16.56 -2.98
CA ARG A 4 4.31 -15.44 -3.85
C ARG A 4 4.78 -14.15 -3.19
N PRO A 5 6.04 -13.72 -3.40
CA PRO A 5 6.49 -12.39 -2.99
C PRO A 5 5.74 -11.29 -3.74
N ASP A 6 5.41 -10.25 -2.99
CA ASP A 6 4.64 -9.11 -3.45
C ASP A 6 5.53 -7.86 -3.40
N LEU A 7 5.45 -7.04 -4.43
CA LEU A 7 6.18 -5.78 -4.58
C LEU A 7 5.19 -4.64 -4.43
N HIS A 8 5.54 -3.67 -3.57
CA HIS A 8 4.79 -2.45 -3.36
C HIS A 8 5.77 -1.27 -3.37
N ILE A 9 5.62 -0.38 -4.33
CA ILE A 9 6.45 0.82 -4.49
C ILE A 9 5.53 2.02 -4.60
N ILE A 10 5.84 3.06 -3.83
CA ILE A 10 5.13 4.35 -3.89
C ILE A 10 6.15 5.39 -4.31
N THR A 11 5.83 6.17 -5.35
CA THR A 11 6.65 7.30 -5.81
C THR A 11 5.80 8.57 -5.78
N PRO A 12 6.18 9.60 -4.99
CA PRO A 12 5.48 10.87 -4.98
C PRO A 12 5.46 11.51 -6.39
N GLU A 13 4.31 12.05 -6.78
CA GLU A 13 4.16 12.83 -8.03
C GLU A 13 3.95 14.31 -7.69
N THR A 14 3.05 14.60 -6.75
CA THR A 14 2.81 15.93 -6.18
C THR A 14 2.69 15.82 -4.65
N ASP A 15 2.38 16.93 -3.97
CA ASP A 15 2.13 16.91 -2.52
C ASP A 15 0.90 16.05 -2.14
N HIS A 16 -0.04 15.83 -3.07
CA HIS A 16 -1.30 15.10 -2.83
C HIS A 16 -1.55 13.93 -3.79
N THR A 17 -0.58 13.59 -4.63
CA THR A 17 -0.68 12.46 -5.56
C THR A 17 0.60 11.65 -5.57
N ALA A 18 0.48 10.34 -5.76
CA ALA A 18 1.59 9.43 -5.88
C ALA A 18 1.27 8.30 -6.86
N HIS A 19 2.31 7.77 -7.49
CA HIS A 19 2.22 6.53 -8.26
C HIS A 19 2.37 5.34 -7.30
N TYR A 20 1.35 4.48 -7.26
CA TYR A 20 1.39 3.21 -6.57
C TYR A 20 1.61 2.07 -7.57
N ILE A 21 2.79 1.45 -7.50
CA ILE A 21 3.23 0.40 -8.41
C ILE A 21 3.25 -0.91 -7.61
N TRP A 22 2.49 -1.89 -8.06
CA TRP A 22 2.43 -3.20 -7.44
C TRP A 22 2.80 -4.30 -8.44
N GLY A 23 3.32 -5.40 -7.91
CA GLY A 23 3.71 -6.55 -8.71
C GLY A 23 3.73 -7.81 -7.86
N LEU A 24 3.50 -8.95 -8.52
CA LEU A 24 3.42 -10.25 -7.88
C LEU A 24 4.35 -11.20 -8.62
N ALA A 25 5.26 -11.86 -7.91
CA ALA A 25 6.09 -12.90 -8.48
C ALA A 25 5.72 -14.24 -7.84
N ARG A 26 5.33 -15.22 -8.64
CA ARG A 26 4.88 -16.54 -8.17
C ARG A 26 5.83 -17.62 -8.64
N ASN A 27 6.10 -18.63 -7.81
CA ASN A 27 6.98 -19.76 -8.15
C ASN A 27 6.24 -21.10 -8.33
N PHE A 28 4.91 -21.07 -8.42
CA PHE A 28 4.06 -22.26 -8.45
C PHE A 28 2.98 -22.12 -9.53
N TRP A 29 2.58 -23.24 -10.14
CA TRP A 29 1.47 -23.29 -11.12
C TRP A 29 1.65 -22.26 -12.24
N LEU A 30 2.87 -22.21 -12.82
CA LEU A 30 3.29 -21.14 -13.73
C LEU A 30 2.58 -21.17 -15.09
N ASN A 31 2.11 -22.35 -15.51
CA ASN A 31 1.39 -22.55 -16.77
C ASN A 31 -0.14 -22.53 -16.58
N ASN A 32 -0.63 -22.03 -15.43
CA ASN A 32 -2.05 -21.89 -15.17
C ASN A 32 -2.46 -20.43 -15.35
N ASP A 33 -2.93 -20.10 -16.56
CA ASP A 33 -3.38 -18.75 -16.92
C ASP A 33 -4.66 -18.35 -16.19
N GLU A 34 -5.58 -19.28 -15.95
CA GLU A 34 -6.80 -19.00 -15.18
C GLU A 34 -6.47 -18.55 -13.75
N LEU A 35 -5.50 -19.20 -13.12
CA LEU A 35 -5.01 -18.79 -11.80
C LEU A 35 -4.30 -17.43 -11.84
N ASN A 36 -3.61 -17.09 -12.95
CA ASN A 36 -3.02 -15.76 -13.12
C ASN A 36 -4.10 -14.69 -13.10
N ASP A 37 -5.16 -14.88 -13.89
CA ASP A 37 -6.25 -13.91 -14.01
C ASP A 37 -6.99 -13.75 -12.68
N GLN A 38 -7.30 -14.86 -12.00
CA GLN A 38 -7.95 -14.83 -10.68
C GLN A 38 -7.12 -14.06 -9.64
N ILE A 39 -5.79 -14.29 -9.60
CA ILE A 39 -4.90 -13.57 -8.68
C ILE A 39 -4.84 -12.09 -9.03
N TYR A 40 -4.74 -11.76 -10.32
CA TYR A 40 -4.71 -10.38 -10.79
C TYR A 40 -6.00 -9.63 -10.42
N GLU A 41 -7.17 -10.20 -10.72
CA GLU A 41 -8.47 -9.60 -10.43
C GLU A 41 -8.69 -9.39 -8.93
N ALA A 42 -8.40 -10.42 -8.11
CA ALA A 42 -8.55 -10.32 -6.66
C ALA A 42 -7.63 -9.25 -6.07
N THR A 43 -6.37 -9.20 -6.52
CA THR A 43 -5.38 -8.23 -6.05
C THR A 43 -5.77 -6.81 -6.45
N GLN A 44 -6.19 -6.62 -7.71
CA GLN A 44 -6.62 -5.33 -8.19
C GLN A 44 -7.89 -4.85 -7.47
N HIS A 45 -8.81 -5.75 -7.15
CA HIS A 45 -10.00 -5.40 -6.37
C HIS A 45 -9.61 -4.83 -5.00
N THR A 46 -8.74 -5.51 -4.25
CA THR A 46 -8.27 -5.04 -2.94
C THR A 46 -7.57 -3.68 -3.03
N PHE A 47 -6.67 -3.48 -3.99
CA PHE A 47 -5.98 -2.18 -4.13
C PHE A 47 -6.90 -1.05 -4.60
N SER A 48 -8.02 -1.38 -5.27
CA SER A 48 -9.04 -0.39 -5.60
C SER A 48 -9.74 0.12 -4.33
N GLU A 49 -9.98 -0.75 -3.36
CA GLU A 49 -10.55 -0.38 -2.05
C GLU A 49 -9.55 0.47 -1.25
N ASP A 50 -8.29 0.07 -1.21
CA ASP A 50 -7.23 0.83 -0.54
C ASP A 50 -7.09 2.25 -1.11
N ARG A 51 -7.16 2.40 -2.45
CA ARG A 51 -7.12 3.72 -3.10
C ARG A 51 -8.20 4.65 -2.56
N VAL A 52 -9.44 4.16 -2.44
CA VAL A 52 -10.55 4.98 -1.93
C VAL A 52 -10.30 5.42 -0.50
N LEU A 53 -9.81 4.52 0.36
CA LEU A 53 -9.50 4.84 1.74
C LEU A 53 -8.38 5.89 1.85
N LEU A 54 -7.31 5.73 1.09
CA LEU A 54 -6.15 6.65 1.10
C LEU A 54 -6.54 8.05 0.62
N GLU A 55 -7.37 8.16 -0.43
CA GLU A 55 -7.87 9.44 -0.92
C GLU A 55 -8.75 10.15 0.10
N LEU A 56 -9.60 9.41 0.82
CA LEU A 56 -10.40 9.98 1.92
C LEU A 56 -9.52 10.43 3.09
N GLN A 57 -8.45 9.70 3.40
CA GLN A 57 -7.49 10.10 4.43
C GLN A 57 -6.75 11.38 4.05
N ASP A 58 -6.25 11.49 2.82
CA ASP A 58 -5.60 12.72 2.34
C ASP A 58 -6.54 13.92 2.39
N GLN A 59 -7.80 13.77 1.93
CA GLN A 59 -8.82 14.82 2.06
C GLN A 59 -9.05 15.24 3.52
N GLY A 60 -9.15 14.28 4.43
CA GLY A 60 -9.29 14.57 5.86
C GLY A 60 -8.10 15.34 6.42
N MET A 61 -6.87 14.92 6.07
CA MET A 61 -5.65 15.58 6.51
C MET A 61 -5.48 16.98 5.91
N GLN A 62 -5.96 17.24 4.69
CA GLN A 62 -5.99 18.59 4.12
C GLN A 62 -6.90 19.53 4.91
N ILE A 63 -8.01 19.02 5.47
CA ILE A 63 -8.97 19.81 6.25
C ILE A 63 -8.48 20.04 7.69
N GLU A 64 -7.98 18.99 8.34
CA GLU A 64 -7.65 18.99 9.77
C GLU A 64 -6.17 19.31 10.06
N GLY A 65 -5.32 19.24 9.03
CA GLY A 65 -3.87 19.31 9.12
C GLY A 65 -3.22 17.92 9.21
N ILE A 66 -1.98 17.81 8.71
CA ILE A 66 -1.22 16.55 8.69
C ILE A 66 -0.49 16.37 10.05
N PRO A 67 -0.84 15.39 10.88
CA PRO A 67 -0.08 15.09 12.10
C PRO A 67 1.20 14.32 11.75
N GLN A 68 2.32 14.63 12.43
CA GLN A 68 3.60 13.92 12.24
C GLN A 68 3.57 12.44 12.68
N LEU A 69 2.73 12.12 13.67
CA LEU A 69 2.53 10.75 14.17
C LEU A 69 1.04 10.52 14.42
N PRO A 70 0.56 9.25 14.34
CA PRO A 70 -0.81 8.91 14.70
C PRO A 70 -1.14 9.41 16.11
N GLN A 71 -2.27 10.08 16.28
CA GLN A 71 -2.67 10.69 17.57
C GLN A 71 -3.10 9.64 18.61
N LEU A 72 -3.60 8.48 18.16
CA LEU A 72 -4.00 7.36 19.01
C LEU A 72 -3.52 6.03 18.40
N PRO A 73 -2.22 5.70 18.48
CA PRO A 73 -1.69 4.50 17.86
C PRO A 73 -2.14 3.24 18.60
N VAL A 74 -2.53 2.22 17.84
CA VAL A 74 -2.79 0.87 18.33
C VAL A 74 -1.59 -0.04 18.10
N LYS A 75 -1.61 -1.27 18.64
CA LYS A 75 -0.49 -2.22 18.52
C LYS A 75 -0.07 -2.49 17.07
N LEU A 76 -1.03 -2.45 16.14
CA LEU A 76 -0.80 -2.69 14.71
C LEU A 76 0.04 -1.57 14.06
N ASP A 77 0.03 -0.36 14.63
CA ASP A 77 0.69 0.81 14.05
C ASP A 77 2.20 0.84 14.31
N LYS A 78 2.75 -0.15 15.02
CA LYS A 78 4.18 -0.19 15.34
C LYS A 78 5.06 -0.11 14.08
N ALA A 79 4.69 -0.83 13.02
CA ALA A 79 5.44 -0.84 11.77
C ALA A 79 5.36 0.51 11.03
N PRO A 80 4.17 1.06 10.70
CA PRO A 80 4.09 2.35 10.00
C PRO A 80 4.70 3.50 10.80
N VAL A 81 4.52 3.54 12.13
CA VAL A 81 5.16 4.55 12.99
C VAL A 81 6.68 4.49 12.91
N GLN A 82 7.26 3.29 12.88
CA GLN A 82 8.70 3.14 12.74
C GLN A 82 9.17 3.57 11.34
N GLY A 83 8.38 3.28 10.29
CA GLY A 83 8.64 3.75 8.93
C GLY A 83 8.70 5.28 8.84
N LEU A 84 7.72 5.98 9.43
CA LEU A 84 7.71 7.45 9.48
C LEU A 84 8.96 8.02 10.14
N LYS A 85 9.40 7.43 11.26
CA LYS A 85 10.64 7.86 11.94
C LYS A 85 11.90 7.66 11.11
N LEU A 86 11.92 6.63 10.26
CA LEU A 86 13.05 6.41 9.35
C LEU A 86 13.05 7.46 8.24
N LEU A 87 11.88 7.79 7.68
CA LEU A 87 11.74 8.83 6.67
C LEU A 87 12.12 10.22 7.20
N ASP A 88 11.74 10.55 8.44
CA ASP A 88 12.10 11.81 9.10
C ASP A 88 13.61 11.93 9.39
N ALA A 89 14.32 10.80 9.46
CA ALA A 89 15.75 10.75 9.70
C ALA A 89 16.61 10.76 8.42
N MET A 90 15.99 10.80 7.24
CA MET A 90 16.68 10.89 5.94
C MET A 90 16.90 12.33 5.52
#